data_AF-A0A380B7J9-F1
#
_entry.id   AF-A0A380B7J9-F1
#
_cell.length_a   1.000
_cell.length_b   1.000
_cell.length_c   1.000
_cell.angle_alpha   90.00
_cell.angle_beta   90.00
_cell.angle_gamma   90.00
#
_symmetry.space_group_name_H-M   'P 1'
#
loop_
_entity.id
_entity.type
_entity.pdbx_description
1 polymer ?
#
loop_
_entity_poly.entity_id
_entity_poly.type
_entity_poly.pdbx_seq_one_letter_code
_entity_poly.pdbx_strand_id
1 'polypeptide(L)' 'MSFIKTFSGKHFYYDKINKDDIVINDIAVSLSNICRFAGHLSHFYSVAQHAVLCSQLVPQEFAFEVRCTGNSGHYHLFFF' A
#
# COMPACT_ATOMS: atom_id res chain seq x y z
N MET A 1 -1.75 -22.36 14.04
CA MET A 1 -0.86 -21.18 13.92
C MET A 1 -1.04 -20.62 12.52
N SER A 2 -1.60 -19.42 12.42
CA SER A 2 -1.89 -18.76 11.14
C SER A 2 -0.69 -17.89 10.76
N PHE A 3 -0.03 -18.18 9.65
CA PHE A 3 1.07 -17.38 9.11
C PHE A 3 0.68 -16.85 7.73
N ILE A 4 1.20 -15.69 7.33
CA ILE A 4 1.09 -15.22 5.94
C ILE A 4 2.34 -15.65 5.19
N LYS A 5 2.16 -16.17 3.98
CA LYS A 5 3.27 -16.35 3.04
C LYS A 5 3.47 -15.06 2.26
N THR A 6 4.64 -14.46 2.39
CA THR A 6 5.06 -13.28 1.61
C THR A 6 5.46 -13.69 0.20
N PHE A 7 5.56 -12.72 -0.71
CA PHE A 7 5.97 -12.95 -2.10
C PHE A 7 7.39 -13.55 -2.19
N SER A 8 8.30 -13.11 -1.33
CA SER A 8 9.66 -13.66 -1.20
C SER A 8 9.71 -15.08 -0.60
N GLY A 9 8.56 -15.69 -0.30
CA GLY A 9 8.45 -17.04 0.28
C GLY A 9 8.73 -17.10 1.78
N LYS A 10 8.93 -15.95 2.45
CA LYS A 10 9.07 -15.88 3.90
C LYS A 10 7.73 -16.12 4.58
N HIS A 11 7.77 -16.78 5.72
CA HIS A 11 6.60 -17.01 6.57
C HIS A 11 6.55 -15.88 7.60
N PHE A 12 5.55 -15.01 7.47
CA PHE A 12 5.32 -13.91 8.38
C PHE A 12 4.41 -14.38 9.53
N TYR A 13 4.96 -14.37 10.74
CA TYR A 13 4.25 -14.75 11.95
C TYR A 13 3.81 -13.50 12.70
N TYR A 14 2.51 -13.32 12.90
CA TYR A 14 1.97 -12.17 13.63
C TYR A 14 2.42 -12.14 15.10
N ASP A 15 2.65 -13.31 15.69
CA ASP A 15 3.02 -13.45 17.10
C ASP A 15 4.49 -13.09 17.38
N LYS A 16 5.34 -13.10 16.34
CA LYS A 16 6.78 -12.84 16.44
C LYS A 16 7.25 -12.03 15.23
N ILE A 17 6.90 -10.74 15.23
CA ILE A 17 7.35 -9.81 14.19
C ILE A 17 8.80 -9.42 14.49
N ASN A 18 9.73 -9.84 13.63
CA ASN A 18 11.08 -9.27 13.58
C ASN A 18 11.16 -8.22 12.45
N LYS A 19 11.94 -7.16 12.64
CA LYS A 19 12.11 -6.11 11.63
C LYS A 19 12.74 -6.65 10.34
N ASP A 20 13.59 -7.67 10.44
CA ASP A 20 14.25 -8.31 9.29
C ASP A 20 13.29 -9.12 8.39
N ASP A 21 12.10 -9.45 8.91
CA ASP A 21 11.04 -10.12 8.16
C ASP A 21 10.18 -9.13 7.37
N ILE A 22 10.29 -7.83 7.65
CA ILE A 22 9.55 -6.77 6.96
C ILE A 22 10.33 -6.35 5.72
N VAL A 23 10.02 -6.98 4.58
CA VAL A 23 10.62 -6.64 3.28
C VAL A 23 9.72 -5.65 2.54
N ILE A 24 10.23 -4.46 2.25
CA ILE A 24 9.45 -3.42 1.56
C ILE A 24 8.96 -3.87 0.18
N ASN A 25 9.72 -4.73 -0.50
CA ASN A 25 9.34 -5.29 -1.80
C ASN A 25 8.11 -6.20 -1.69
N ASP A 26 7.99 -7.01 -0.63
CA ASP A 26 6.82 -7.86 -0.40
C ASP A 26 5.57 -7.01 -0.13
N ILE A 27 5.73 -5.88 0.57
CA ILE A 27 4.67 -4.91 0.80
C ILE A 27 4.26 -4.27 -0.53
N ALA A 28 5.22 -3.81 -1.33
CA ALA A 28 4.95 -3.17 -2.62
C ALA A 28 4.23 -4.10 -3.61
N VAL A 29 4.65 -5.36 -3.70
CA VAL A 29 3.98 -6.38 -4.54
C VAL A 29 2.57 -6.64 -4.03
N SER A 30 2.39 -6.80 -2.71
CA SER A 30 1.07 -7.01 -2.12
C SER A 30 0.12 -5.83 -2.41
N LEU A 31 0.58 -4.59 -2.20
CA LEU A 31 -0.18 -3.37 -2.50
C LEU A 31 -0.48 -3.20 -3.99
N SER A 32 0.39 -3.71 -4.86
CA SER A 32 0.18 -3.71 -6.31
C SER A 32 -0.89 -4.71 -6.75
N ASN A 33 -1.14 -5.76 -5.96
CA ASN A 33 -2.17 -6.77 -6.22
C ASN A 33 -3.52 -6.45 -5.56
N ILE A 34 -3.57 -5.49 -4.63
CA ILE A 34 -4.83 -5.08 -4.00
C ILE A 34 -5.57 -4.11 -4.93
N CYS A 35 -6.70 -4.57 -5.47
CA CYS A 35 -7.62 -3.76 -6.23
C CYS A 35 -8.29 -2.70 -5.34
N ARG A 36 -8.37 -1.47 -5.84
CA ARG A 36 -9.24 -0.43 -5.30
C ARG A 36 -10.59 -0.43 -6.03
N PHE A 37 -11.62 0.26 -5.52
CA PHE A 37 -12.98 0.28 -6.09
C PHE A 37 -13.63 -1.10 -6.31
N ALA A 38 -13.20 -2.12 -5.55
CA ALA A 38 -13.59 -3.52 -5.75
C ALA A 38 -13.40 -4.06 -7.19
N GLY A 39 -12.51 -3.45 -7.98
CA GLY A 39 -12.25 -3.87 -9.36
C GLY A 39 -13.36 -3.51 -10.36
N HIS A 40 -14.26 -2.57 -10.01
CA HIS A 40 -15.33 -2.10 -10.92
C HIS A 40 -14.85 -1.15 -12.03
N LEU A 41 -13.56 -0.84 -12.11
CA LEU A 41 -13.00 -0.04 -13.20
C LEU A 41 -12.70 -0.90 -14.44
N SER A 42 -12.74 -0.26 -15.61
CA SER A 42 -12.32 -0.85 -16.89
C SER A 42 -10.83 -1.23 -16.94
N HIS A 43 -10.01 -0.59 -16.09
CA HIS A 43 -8.59 -0.85 -15.97
C HIS A 43 -8.25 -1.15 -14.50
N PHE A 44 -7.30 -2.05 -14.30
CA PHE A 44 -6.82 -2.41 -12.96
C PHE A 44 -6.17 -1.19 -12.28
N TYR A 45 -6.72 -0.80 -11.14
CA TYR A 45 -6.21 0.30 -10.32
C TYR A 45 -5.88 -0.22 -8.92
N SER A 46 -4.58 -0.23 -8.61
CA SER A 46 -4.07 -0.80 -7.35
C SER A 46 -3.84 0.24 -6.27
N VAL A 47 -3.78 -0.21 -5.02
CA VAL A 47 -3.42 0.66 -3.88
C VAL A 47 -2.01 1.23 -4.05
N ALA A 48 -1.07 0.47 -4.63
CA ALA A 48 0.27 0.97 -4.93
C ALA A 48 0.23 2.13 -5.94
N GLN A 49 -0.54 1.98 -7.02
CA GLN A 49 -0.68 3.03 -8.03
C GLN A 49 -1.30 4.31 -7.44
N HIS A 50 -2.31 4.13 -6.59
CA HIS A 50 -2.93 5.24 -5.86
C HIS A 50 -1.93 5.99 -4.97
N ALA A 51 -1.15 5.28 -4.17
CA ALA A 51 -0.17 5.89 -3.28
C ALA A 51 0.92 6.69 -4.03
N VAL A 52 1.33 6.22 -5.20
CA VAL A 52 2.29 6.94 -6.07
C VAL A 52 1.67 8.23 -6.63
N LEU A 53 0.44 8.16 -7.13
CA LEU A 53 -0.26 9.33 -7.66
C LEU A 53 -0.47 10.40 -6.58
N CYS A 54 -0.89 9.99 -5.37
CA CYS A 54 -1.01 10.92 -4.24
C CYS A 54 0.33 11.57 -3.88
N SER A 55 1.43 10.81 -3.93
CA SER A 55 2.78 11.33 -3.69
C SER A 55 3.25 12.31 -4.77
N GLN A 56 2.72 12.24 -5.99
CA GLN A 56 3.06 13.15 -7.10
C GLN A 56 2.24 14.44 -7.07
N LEU A 57 1.04 14.40 -6.50
CA LEU A 57 0.15 15.56 -6.39
C LEU A 57 0.61 16.58 -5.35
N VAL A 58 1.46 16.16 -4.41
CA VAL A 58 1.90 16.97 -3.28
C VAL A 58 3.40 17.25 -3.41
N PRO A 59 3.88 18.47 -3.08
CA PRO A 59 5.31 18.76 -3.04
C PRO A 59 6.10 17.74 -2.21
N GLN A 60 7.31 17.44 -2.66
CA GLN A 60 8.19 16.36 -2.17
C GLN A 60 8.35 16.34 -0.63
N GLU A 61 8.24 17.51 0.01
CA GLU A 61 8.34 17.70 1.45
C GLU A 61 7.24 16.96 2.24
N PHE A 62 6.06 16.77 1.68
CA PHE A 62 4.93 16.06 2.32
C PHE A 62 4.64 14.68 1.69
N ALA A 63 5.41 14.28 0.69
CA ALA A 63 5.20 13.02 -0.04
C ALA A 63 5.20 11.78 0.89
N PHE A 64 5.99 11.82 1.96
CA PHE A 64 6.03 10.73 2.95
C PHE A 64 4.78 10.68 3.82
N GLU A 65 4.31 11.84 4.30
CA GLU A 65 3.10 11.92 5.13
C GLU A 65 1.86 11.51 4.36
N VAL A 66 1.74 11.91 3.09
CA VAL A 66 0.60 11.55 2.24
C VAL A 66 0.58 10.06 1.91
N ARG A 67 1.76 9.42 1.82
CA ARG A 67 1.87 7.97 1.63
C ARG A 67 1.48 7.19 2.89
N CYS A 68 1.86 7.68 4.07
CA CYS A 68 1.69 6.98 5.35
C CYS A 68 0.38 7.30 6.05
N THR A 69 -0.14 8.50 5.87
CA THR A 69 -1.38 8.98 6.46
C THR A 69 -2.35 9.24 5.31
N GLY A 70 -3.47 8.53 5.28
CA GLY A 70 -4.58 8.84 4.38
C GLY A 70 -5.28 10.14 4.76
N ASN A 71 -4.54 11.13 5.26
CA ASN A 71 -5.08 12.36 5.83
C ASN A 71 -5.43 13.32 4.70
N SER A 72 -6.64 13.11 4.17
CA SER A 72 -7.31 13.96 3.21
C SER A 72 -7.77 15.25 3.90
N GLY A 73 -6.85 16.21 4.03
CA GLY A 73 -7.17 17.56 4.54
C GLY A 73 -8.02 18.40 3.59
N HIS A 74 -8.00 18.17 2.27
CA HIS A 74 -8.75 19.00 1.32
C HIS A 74 -9.21 18.29 0.03
N TYR A 75 -9.02 16.97 -0.09
CA TYR A 75 -9.29 16.23 -1.34
C TYR A 75 -10.24 15.06 -1.07
N HIS A 76 -11.50 15.37 -0.79
CA HIS A 76 -12.60 14.43 -0.50
C HIS A 76 -13.00 13.51 -1.68
N LEU A 77 -12.19 13.41 -2.74
CA LEU A 77 -12.55 12.75 -4.00
C LEU A 77 -11.72 11.51 -4.35
N PHE A 78 -10.74 11.13 -3.52
CA PHE A 78 -9.81 10.04 -3.82
C PHE A 78 -10.09 8.75 -3.03
N PHE A 79 -11.28 8.60 -2.44
CA PHE A 79 -11.64 7.44 -1.61
C PHE A 79 -12.62 6.43 -2.21
N PHE A 80 -12.82 6.46 -3.52
CA PHE A 80 -13.22 5.24 -4.18
C PHE A 80 -11.97 4.50 -4.68
#